data_AF-A0A2N5KGD3-F1
#
_entry.id   AF-A0A2N5KGD3-F1
#
_cell.length_a   1.000
_cell.length_b   1.000
_cell.length_c   1.000
_cell.angle_alpha   90.00
_cell.angle_beta   90.00
_cell.angle_gamma   90.00
#
_symmetry.space_group_name_H-M   'P 1'
#
loop_
_entity.id
_entity.type
_entity.pdbx_description
1 polymer ?
#
loop_
_entity_poly.entity_id
_entity_poly.type
_entity_poly.pdbx_seq_one_letter_code
_entity_poly.pdbx_strand_id
1 'polypeptide(L)' 'MGRMWVAAIGDETLYEVDLPSCCRRTAWGVEDSFDCPVCGAEWQAPLPFEPEECAFVERSGEGERKGAA' A
#
# COMPACT_ATOMS: atom_id res chain seq x y z
N MET A 1 -5.41 -5.92 -9.05
CA MET A 1 -5.07 -5.50 -7.67
C MET A 1 -5.99 -4.35 -7.31
N GLY A 2 -6.72 -4.45 -6.21
CA GLY A 2 -7.57 -3.36 -5.73
C GLY A 2 -6.69 -2.24 -5.17
N ARG A 3 -7.11 -0.99 -5.39
CA ARG A 3 -6.44 0.18 -4.84
C ARG A 3 -6.68 0.32 -3.34
N MET A 4 -5.71 0.86 -2.64
CA MET A 4 -5.74 1.07 -1.19
C MET A 4 -5.85 2.56 -0.86
N TRP A 5 -6.33 2.82 0.34
CA TRP A 5 -6.51 4.16 0.92
C TRP A 5 -6.11 4.14 2.39
N VAL A 6 -5.40 5.17 2.81
CA VAL A 6 -4.95 5.40 4.18
C VAL A 6 -5.78 6.51 4.78
N ALA A 7 -6.34 6.30 5.96
CA ALA A 7 -7.08 7.33 6.68
C ALA A 7 -6.13 8.45 7.15
N ALA A 8 -6.50 9.71 6.98
CA ALA A 8 -5.70 10.83 7.48
C ALA A 8 -5.68 10.91 9.02
N ILE A 9 -6.69 10.34 9.67
CA ILE A 9 -6.81 10.27 11.13
C ILE A 9 -6.91 8.80 11.53
N GLY A 10 -5.92 8.32 12.27
CA GLY A 10 -5.80 6.92 12.68
C GLY A 10 -4.79 6.15 11.81
N ASP A 11 -4.44 4.95 12.24
CA ASP A 11 -3.54 4.03 11.52
C ASP A 11 -4.35 2.99 10.75
N GLU A 12 -5.35 3.46 9.97
CA GLU A 12 -6.24 2.57 9.22
C GLU A 12 -5.91 2.63 7.73
N THR A 13 -5.69 1.45 7.14
CA THR A 13 -5.49 1.27 5.69
C THR A 13 -6.51 0.26 5.18
N LEU A 14 -7.32 0.67 4.21
CA LEU A 14 -8.39 -0.14 3.62
C LEU A 14 -8.25 -0.23 2.11
N TYR A 15 -8.73 -1.33 1.52
CA TYR A 15 -8.96 -1.36 0.08
C TYR A 15 -10.20 -0.55 -0.28
N GLU A 16 -10.28 -0.03 -1.52
CA GLU A 16 -11.45 0.72 -1.99
C GLU A 16 -12.77 -0.06 -1.84
N VAL A 17 -12.73 -1.39 -1.96
CA VAL A 17 -13.92 -2.23 -1.79
C VAL A 17 -14.43 -2.25 -0.34
N ASP A 18 -13.52 -2.11 0.62
CA ASP A 18 -13.78 -2.15 2.07
C ASP A 18 -14.11 -0.76 2.65
N LEU A 19 -13.91 0.31 1.86
CA LEU A 19 -14.33 1.64 2.27
C LEU A 19 -15.85 1.67 2.54
N PRO A 20 -16.29 2.47 3.53
CA PRO A 20 -17.70 2.74 3.74
C PRO A 20 -18.38 3.17 2.42
N SER A 21 -19.63 2.78 2.22
CA SER A 21 -20.31 3.00 0.93
C SER A 21 -20.36 4.47 0.49
N CYS A 22 -20.39 5.41 1.46
CA CYS A 22 -20.28 6.84 1.20
C CYS A 22 -18.88 7.24 0.69
N CYS A 23 -17.81 6.73 1.30
CA CYS A 23 -16.43 6.98 0.91
C CYS A 23 -16.08 6.32 -0.44
N ARG A 24 -16.55 5.10 -0.68
CA ARG A 24 -16.29 4.34 -1.92
C ARG A 24 -16.77 5.08 -3.17
N ARG A 25 -17.90 5.77 -3.08
CA ARG A 25 -18.42 6.58 -4.19
C ARG A 25 -17.49 7.76 -4.52
N THR A 26 -16.94 8.41 -3.50
CA THR A 26 -16.01 9.53 -3.68
C THR A 26 -14.64 9.08 -4.12
N ALA A 27 -14.18 7.92 -3.63
CA ALA A 27 -12.93 7.31 -4.06
C ALA A 27 -12.90 7.05 -5.58
N TRP A 28 -14.04 6.63 -6.15
CA TRP A 28 -14.14 6.26 -7.56
C TRP A 28 -13.96 7.48 -8.48
N GLY A 29 -12.75 7.68 -9.00
CA GLY A 29 -12.39 8.79 -9.88
C GLY A 29 -11.38 9.79 -9.31
N VAL A 30 -10.93 9.59 -8.07
CA VAL A 30 -9.82 10.34 -7.47
C VAL A 30 -8.58 9.46 -7.48
N GLU A 31 -7.36 10.01 -7.53
CA GLU A 31 -6.11 9.22 -7.55
C GLU A 31 -5.29 9.42 -6.28
N ASP A 32 -5.14 10.66 -5.80
CA ASP A 32 -4.25 11.02 -4.69
C ASP A 32 -4.91 11.06 -3.31
N SER A 33 -6.00 11.81 -3.14
CA SER A 33 -6.65 11.98 -1.84
C SER A 33 -8.05 12.54 -1.99
N PHE A 34 -8.95 12.20 -1.06
CA PHE A 34 -10.30 12.74 -1.05
C PHE A 34 -10.83 12.94 0.37
N ASP A 35 -11.72 13.93 0.52
CA ASP A 35 -12.61 14.07 1.67
C ASP A 35 -13.99 13.52 1.32
N CYS A 36 -14.59 12.73 2.22
CA CYS A 36 -15.94 12.22 2.01
C CYS A 36 -16.98 13.27 2.44
N PRO A 37 -17.77 13.83 1.52
CA PRO A 37 -18.73 14.91 1.85
C PRO A 37 -19.90 14.45 2.73
N VAL A 38 -20.02 13.15 3.01
CA VAL A 38 -21.11 12.56 3.81
C VAL A 38 -20.69 12.36 5.27
N CYS A 39 -19.49 11.83 5.50
CA CYS A 39 -19.00 11.51 6.84
C CYS A 39 -17.81 12.37 7.30
N GLY A 40 -17.23 13.18 6.41
CA GLY A 40 -16.06 14.03 6.68
C GLY A 40 -14.76 13.25 6.88
N ALA A 41 -14.71 11.99 6.45
CA ALA A 41 -13.49 11.19 6.52
C ALA A 41 -12.55 11.57 5.38
N GLU A 42 -11.30 11.83 5.72
CA GLU A 42 -10.24 12.15 4.77
C GLU A 42 -9.36 10.91 4.52
N TRP A 43 -9.09 10.65 3.24
CA TRP A 43 -8.34 9.50 2.75
C TRP A 43 -7.24 9.95 1.80
N GLN A 44 -6.09 9.28 1.86
CA GLN A 44 -4.96 9.51 0.97
C GLN A 44 -4.47 8.19 0.37
N ALA A 45 -3.98 8.23 -0.85
CA ALA A 45 -3.33 7.09 -1.48
C ALA A 45 -2.07 6.73 -0.67
N PRO A 46 -1.75 5.44 -0.52
CA PRO A 46 -0.52 5.05 0.13
C PRO A 46 0.66 5.63 -0.63
N LEU A 47 1.67 6.09 0.09
CA LEU A 47 2.93 6.50 -0.51
C LEU A 47 3.49 5.35 -1.35
N PRO A 48 4.11 5.64 -2.52
CA PRO A 48 4.78 4.61 -3.29
C PRO A 48 5.82 3.96 -2.39
N PHE A 49 5.57 2.71 -2.00
CA PHE A 49 6.54 1.92 -1.28
C PHE A 49 7.64 1.58 -2.29
N GLU A 50 8.74 2.33 -2.26
CA GLU A 50 9.99 1.80 -2.78
C GLU A 50 10.36 0.65 -1.85
N PRO A 51 10.34 -0.61 -2.32
CA PRO A 51 10.77 -1.70 -1.47
C PRO A 51 12.22 -1.39 -1.09
N GLU A 52 12.46 -1.18 0.21
CA GLU A 52 13.81 -1.24 0.74
C GLU A 52 14.37 -2.56 0.27
N GLU A 53 15.36 -2.48 -0.61
CA GLU A 53 16.07 -3.62 -1.16
C GLU A 53 16.52 -4.46 0.03
N CYS A 54 15.78 -5.55 0.27
CA CYS A 54 16.09 -6.48 1.34
C CYS A 54 17.55 -6.86 1.14
N ALA A 55 18.41 -6.53 2.11
CA ALA A 55 19.81 -6.97 2.13
C ALA A 55 19.95 -8.51 2.11
N PHE A 56 18.84 -9.23 2.16
CA PHE A 56 18.66 -10.61 1.72
C PHE A 56 18.39 -10.67 0.20
N VAL A 57 19.33 -10.18 -0.61
CA VAL A 57 19.51 -10.79 -1.93
C VAL A 57 19.90 -12.24 -1.65
N GLU A 58 18.97 -13.13 -1.96
CA GLU A 58 19.20 -14.56 -2.03
C GLU A 58 20.52 -14.82 -2.76
N ARG A 59 21.52 -15.30 -2.04
CA ARG A 59 22.68 -16.00 -2.62
C ARG A 59 22.24 -17.36 -3.15
N SER A 60 21.22 -17.37 -4.00
CA SER A 60 20.78 -18.53 -4.77
C SER A 60 21.34 -18.37 -6.18
N GLY A 61 22.58 -18.80 -6.36
CA GLY A 61 23.13 -19.06 -7.70
C GLY A 61 24.35 -18.25 -8.11
N GLU A 62 25.49 -18.42 -7.44
CA GLU A 62 26.79 -18.41 -8.14
C GLU A 62 27.87 -19.05 -7.24
N GLY A 63 28.17 -20.32 -7.48
CA GLY A 63 29.47 -20.91 -7.16
C GLY A 63 29.67 -21.49 -5.76
N GLU A 64 29.11 -22.67 -5.48
CA GLU A 64 29.78 -23.64 -4.62
C GLU A 64 31.03 -24.17 -5.35
N ARG A 65 32.15 -23.50 -5.13
CA ARG A 65 33.49 -23.96 -5.51
C ARG A 65 34.37 -24.07 -4.26
N LYS A 66 34.51 -25.32 -3.81
CA LYS A 66 35.65 -26.00 -3.13
C LYS A 66 36.17 -25.52 -1.75
N GLY A 67 36.37 -26.52 -0.88
CA GLY A 67 37.34 -26.59 0.23
C GLY A 67 36.72 -26.40 1.62
N ALA A 68 37.05 -27.07 2.72
CA ALA A 68 37.98 -28.14 3.13
C ALA A 68 37.31 -28.81 4.37
N ALA A 69 37.62 -30.00 4.88
CA ALA A 69 38.86 -30.75 5.03
C ALA A 69 38.51 -32.23 5.32
#